data_AF-A0A0N4Y0X2-F1
#
_entry.id   AF-A0A0N4Y0X2-F1
#
_cell.length_a   1.000
_cell.length_b   1.000
_cell.length_c   1.000
_cell.angle_alpha   90.00
_cell.angle_beta   90.00
_cell.angle_gamma   90.00
#
_symmetry.space_group_name_H-M   'P 1'
#
loop_
_entity.id
_entity.type
_entity.pdbx_description
1 polymer ?
#
loop_
_entity_poly.entity_id
_entity_poly.type
_entity_poly.pdbx_seq_one_letter_code
_entity_poly.pdbx_strand_id
1 'polypeptide(L)'
;MARPYLNPKGLSWFVTGLFVVGDLAGGGLVALPTAMIQSEFYPGLAISVVMMCVVTYTAYVLGLSWNILLNTWPEYREHCRKPYPEIGYRAMGSTVRKLVSLCIDITQFGIAVVYLLLSSKNIHDMIKTFSSKEFSYCFVILIVAVCLLPIIFLKSPQDFW
;
A
#
# COMPACT_ATOMS: atom_id res chain seq x y z
N MET A 1 4.64 0.86 30.13
CA MET A 1 5.03 0.43 28.77
C MET A 1 6.54 0.29 28.73
N ALA A 2 7.07 -0.87 28.37
CA ALA A 2 8.51 -1.05 28.18
C ALA A 2 9.01 -0.16 27.02
N ARG A 3 10.27 0.27 27.06
CA ARG A 3 10.85 1.04 25.95
C ARG A 3 10.79 0.20 24.66
N PRO A 4 10.33 0.76 23.53
CA PRO A 4 10.30 0.04 22.26
C PRO A 4 11.72 -0.33 21.83
N TYR A 5 11.88 -1.56 21.32
CA TYR A 5 13.13 -2.02 20.73
C TYR A 5 13.52 -1.17 19.52
N LEU A 6 14.71 -0.56 19.57
CA LEU A 6 15.28 0.23 18.48
C LEU A 6 16.22 -0.65 17.67
N ASN A 7 15.87 -0.90 16.40
CA ASN A 7 16.77 -1.60 15.49
C ASN A 7 17.78 -0.60 14.90
N PRO A 8 19.10 -0.74 15.15
CA PRO A 8 20.12 0.18 14.65
C PRO A 8 20.30 0.13 13.12
N LYS A 9 19.78 -0.91 12.45
CA LYS A 9 19.81 -1.06 10.98
C LYS A 9 18.51 -0.60 10.29
N GLY A 10 17.53 -0.09 11.04
CA GLY A 10 16.22 0.31 10.52
C GLY A 10 16.19 1.68 9.83
N LEU A 11 15.12 1.95 9.10
CA LEU A 11 14.84 3.25 8.47
C LEU A 11 14.53 4.33 9.51
N SER A 12 15.09 5.53 9.31
CA SER A 12 14.74 6.71 10.11
C SER A 12 13.27 7.10 9.91
N TRP A 13 12.63 7.60 10.97
CA TRP A 13 11.23 8.06 10.96
C TRP A 13 10.90 8.96 9.78
N PHE A 14 11.79 9.90 9.45
CA PHE A 14 11.57 10.84 8.35
C PHE A 14 11.51 10.13 6.99
N VAL A 15 12.45 9.22 6.72
CA VAL A 15 12.51 8.46 5.47
C VAL A 15 11.29 7.55 5.35
N THR A 16 10.93 6.88 6.45
CA THR A 16 9.72 6.04 6.52
C THR A 16 8.46 6.87 6.23
N GLY A 17 8.35 8.08 6.80
CA GLY A 17 7.23 8.98 6.54
C GLY A 17 7.11 9.36 5.07
N LEU A 18 8.23 9.69 4.41
CA LEU A 18 8.24 10.00 2.98
C LEU A 18 7.80 8.80 2.12
N PHE A 19 8.24 7.58 2.46
CA PHE A 19 7.80 6.38 1.74
C PHE A 19 6.29 6.14 1.88
N VAL A 20 5.75 6.31 3.09
CA VAL A 20 4.30 6.15 3.34
C VAL A 20 3.49 7.17 2.56
N VAL A 21 3.93 8.45 2.56
CA VAL A 21 3.26 9.50 1.76
C VAL A 21 3.36 9.19 0.27
N GLY A 22 4.52 8.72 -0.21
CA GLY A 22 4.72 8.37 -1.62
C GLY A 22 3.82 7.23 -2.09
N ASP A 23 3.65 6.19 -1.28
CA ASP A 23 2.78 5.05 -1.60
C ASP A 23 1.29 5.45 -1.60
N LEU A 24 0.88 6.34 -0.68
CA LEU A 24 -0.48 6.85 -0.58
C LEU A 24 -0.83 7.89 -1.67
N ALA A 25 0.16 8.62 -2.21
CA ALA A 25 -0.03 9.67 -3.21
C ALA A 25 -0.45 9.16 -4.60
N GLY A 26 -0.63 7.84 -4.78
CA GLY A 26 -1.03 7.22 -6.04
C GLY A 26 -2.53 7.29 -6.34
N GLY A 27 -3.10 6.15 -6.74
CA GLY A 27 -4.47 6.04 -7.25
C GLY A 27 -5.56 6.51 -6.28
N GLY A 28 -5.33 6.44 -4.98
CA GLY A 28 -6.26 6.97 -3.97
C GLY A 28 -6.44 8.49 -4.06
N LEU A 29 -5.36 9.24 -4.31
CA LEU A 29 -5.39 10.69 -4.47
C LEU A 29 -6.14 11.10 -5.75
N VAL A 30 -6.00 10.32 -6.82
CA VAL A 30 -6.69 10.57 -8.09
C VAL A 30 -8.19 10.25 -8.01
N ALA A 31 -8.57 9.25 -7.20
CA ALA A 31 -9.97 8.85 -7.02
C ALA A 31 -10.74 9.75 -6.04
N LEU A 32 -10.05 10.38 -5.08
CA LEU A 32 -10.67 11.17 -4.02
C LEU A 32 -11.56 12.33 -4.56
N PRO A 33 -11.12 13.16 -5.52
CA PRO A 33 -11.96 14.22 -6.06
C PRO A 33 -13.23 13.69 -6.72
N THR A 34 -13.12 12.59 -7.47
CA THR A 34 -14.27 11.94 -8.11
C THR A 34 -15.28 11.44 -7.06
N ALA A 35 -14.80 10.81 -5.99
CA ALA A 35 -15.64 10.37 -4.89
C ALA A 35 -16.31 11.53 -4.15
N MET A 36 -15.61 12.66 -3.97
CA MET A 36 -16.17 13.87 -3.35
C MET A 36 -17.28 14.48 -4.20
N ILE A 37 -17.11 14.56 -5.53
CA ILE A 37 -18.15 15.08 -6.43
C ILE A 37 -19.39 14.17 -6.40
N GLN A 38 -19.21 12.85 -6.35
CA GLN A 38 -20.32 11.90 -6.28
C GLN A 38 -21.07 11.92 -4.94
N SER A 39 -20.41 12.29 -3.85
CA SER A 39 -20.98 12.29 -2.50
C SER A 39 -21.49 13.67 -2.05
N GLU A 40 -21.49 14.66 -2.96
CA GLU A 40 -21.63 16.09 -2.67
C GLU A 40 -20.52 16.64 -1.75
N PHE A 41 -20.28 17.97 -1.79
CA PHE A 41 -19.14 18.56 -1.11
C PHE A 41 -19.20 18.43 0.42
N TYR A 42 -20.33 18.81 1.03
CA TYR A 42 -20.48 18.81 2.49
C TYR A 42 -20.51 17.39 3.10
N PRO A 43 -21.30 16.43 2.58
CA PRO A 43 -21.29 15.06 3.09
C PRO A 43 -19.97 14.36 2.81
N GLY A 44 -19.40 14.54 1.61
CA GLY A 44 -18.11 13.97 1.22
C GLY A 44 -16.97 14.45 2.12
N LEU A 45 -16.93 15.74 2.46
CA LEU A 45 -15.94 16.29 3.39
C LEU A 45 -16.09 15.71 4.80
N ALA A 46 -17.32 15.62 5.31
CA ALA A 46 -17.59 15.06 6.63
C ALA A 46 -17.14 13.59 6.73
N ILE A 47 -17.48 12.76 5.73
CA ILE A 47 -17.07 11.35 5.68
C ILE A 47 -15.54 11.24 5.58
N SER A 48 -14.89 12.09 4.79
CA SER A 48 -13.43 12.09 4.63
C SER A 48 -12.70 12.36 5.95
N VAL A 49 -13.18 13.32 6.74
CA VAL A 49 -12.61 13.62 8.06
C VAL A 49 -12.81 12.46 9.04
N VAL A 50 -14.01 11.85 9.05
CA VAL A 50 -14.28 10.69 9.92
C VAL A 50 -13.37 9.52 9.54
N MET A 51 -13.25 9.20 8.25
CA MET A 51 -12.39 8.12 7.77
C MET A 51 -10.92 8.39 8.06
N MET A 52 -10.46 9.64 7.95
CA MET A 52 -9.10 10.04 8.33
C MET A 52 -8.82 9.72 9.80
N CYS A 53 -9.74 10.04 10.71
CA CYS A 53 -9.60 9.73 12.14
C CYS A 53 -9.53 8.21 12.39
N VAL A 54 -10.42 7.44 11.74
CA VAL A 54 -10.47 5.97 11.89
C VAL A 54 -9.20 5.31 11.37
N VAL A 55 -8.74 5.71 10.19
CA VAL A 55 -7.50 5.17 9.58
C VAL A 55 -6.27 5.55 10.41
N THR A 56 -6.22 6.78 10.94
CA THR A 56 -5.12 7.20 11.82
C THR A 56 -5.08 6.38 13.10
N TYR A 57 -6.23 6.16 13.73
CA TYR A 57 -6.32 5.35 14.94
C TYR A 57 -5.91 3.89 14.70
N THR A 58 -6.41 3.29 13.62
CA THR A 58 -6.04 1.91 13.26
C THR A 58 -4.56 1.77 12.94
N ALA A 59 -3.96 2.72 12.21
CA ALA A 59 -2.53 2.75 11.95
C ALA A 59 -1.69 2.85 13.24
N TYR A 60 -2.13 3.68 14.19
CA TYR A 60 -1.48 3.79 15.51
C TYR A 60 -1.51 2.47 16.29
N VAL A 61 -2.69 1.84 16.40
CA VAL A 61 -2.85 0.55 17.09
C VAL A 61 -1.98 -0.53 16.43
N LEU A 62 -1.92 -0.54 15.10
CA LEU A 62 -1.11 -1.50 14.35
C LEU A 62 0.39 -1.34 14.62
N GLY A 63 0.88 -0.10 14.67
CA GLY A 63 2.25 0.21 15.08
C GLY A 63 2.54 -0.21 16.54
N LEU A 64 1.57 -0.06 17.44
CA LEU A 64 1.69 -0.53 18.81
C LEU A 64 1.77 -2.06 18.89
N SER A 65 0.93 -2.78 18.15
CA SER A 65 0.97 -4.24 18.07
C SER A 65 2.31 -4.75 17.56
N TRP A 66 2.90 -4.07 16.57
CA TRP A 66 4.24 -4.37 16.08
C TRP A 66 5.32 -4.18 17.14
N ASN A 67 5.26 -3.07 17.89
CA ASN A 67 6.19 -2.81 18.99
C ASN A 67 6.09 -3.86 20.10
N ILE A 68 4.87 -4.31 20.44
CA ILE A 68 4.66 -5.40 21.40
C ILE A 68 5.34 -6.68 20.88
N LEU A 69 5.13 -7.03 19.61
CA LEU A 69 5.72 -8.22 18.99
C LEU A 69 7.26 -8.21 19.08
N LEU A 70 7.92 -7.10 18.73
CA LEU A 70 9.38 -6.95 18.77
C LEU A 70 9.96 -7.02 20.19
N ASN A 71 9.23 -6.49 21.17
CA ASN A 71 9.63 -6.50 22.57
C ASN A 71 9.54 -7.91 23.17
N THR A 72 8.50 -8.68 22.81
CA THR A 72 8.26 -10.01 23.35
C THR A 72 9.08 -11.10 22.68
N TRP A 73 9.26 -11.05 21.35
CA TRP A 73 9.90 -12.13 20.59
C TRP A 73 11.12 -11.62 19.80
N PRO A 74 12.35 -12.03 20.19
CA PRO A 74 13.57 -11.54 19.55
C PRO A 74 13.78 -12.03 18.12
N GLU A 75 13.13 -13.13 17.73
CA GLU A 75 13.19 -13.71 16.37
C GLU A 75 12.71 -12.75 15.27
N TYR A 76 11.81 -11.80 15.58
CA TYR A 76 11.27 -10.85 14.61
C TYR A 76 12.14 -9.59 14.45
N ARG A 77 13.28 -9.48 15.17
CA ARG A 77 14.14 -8.29 15.17
C ARG A 77 15.08 -8.18 13.97
N GLU A 78 15.43 -9.30 13.34
CA GLU A 78 16.37 -9.35 12.22
C GLU A 78 15.68 -9.09 10.88
N HIS A 79 14.81 -9.99 10.43
CA HIS A 79 14.09 -9.82 9.18
C HIS A 79 12.74 -10.55 9.25
N CYS A 80 11.65 -9.81 9.05
CA CYS A 80 10.31 -10.37 9.01
C CYS A 80 9.60 -9.95 7.72
N ARG A 81 9.54 -10.87 6.75
CA ARG A 81 8.97 -10.62 5.42
C ARG A 81 7.47 -10.28 5.44
N LYS A 82 6.71 -10.79 6.42
CA LYS A 82 5.26 -10.62 6.51
C LYS A 82 4.82 -10.21 7.93
N PRO A 83 4.98 -8.93 8.33
CA PRO A 83 4.73 -8.49 9.71
C PRO A 83 3.27 -8.67 10.16
N TYR A 84 2.30 -8.31 9.33
CA TYR A 84 0.88 -8.37 9.73
C TYR A 84 0.37 -9.79 10.00
N PRO A 85 0.65 -10.80 9.15
CA PRO A 85 0.31 -12.19 9.48
C PRO A 85 0.99 -12.69 10.76
N GLU A 86 2.20 -12.27 11.08
CA GLU A 86 2.90 -12.68 12.30
C GLU A 86 2.29 -12.07 13.57
N ILE A 87 1.85 -10.81 13.51
CA ILE A 87 1.05 -10.21 14.59
C ILE A 87 -0.23 -11.04 14.82
N GLY A 88 -0.96 -11.37 13.74
CA GLY A 88 -2.16 -12.19 13.81
C GLY A 88 -1.89 -13.61 14.32
N TYR A 89 -0.76 -14.20 13.93
CA TYR A 89 -0.31 -15.51 14.38
C TYR A 89 -0.09 -15.56 15.89
N ARG A 90 0.63 -14.58 16.42
CA ARG A 90 0.93 -14.52 17.86
C ARG A 90 -0.30 -14.14 18.69
N ALA A 91 -1.29 -13.46 18.11
CA ALA A 91 -2.54 -13.11 18.77
C ALA A 91 -3.56 -14.26 18.83
N MET A 92 -3.79 -14.97 17.70
CA MET A 92 -4.90 -15.92 17.54
C MET A 92 -4.54 -17.20 16.78
N GLY A 93 -3.26 -17.47 16.55
CA GLY A 93 -2.78 -18.71 15.95
C GLY A 93 -2.78 -18.75 14.41
N SER A 94 -2.57 -19.96 13.87
CA SER A 94 -2.29 -20.19 12.44
C SER A 94 -3.47 -19.88 11.51
N THR A 95 -4.71 -19.98 11.99
CA THR A 95 -5.90 -19.65 11.22
C THR A 95 -5.93 -18.17 10.85
N VAL A 96 -5.70 -17.29 11.84
CA VAL A 96 -5.70 -15.84 11.62
C VAL A 96 -4.50 -15.41 10.77
N ARG A 97 -3.34 -16.05 10.92
CA ARG A 97 -2.19 -15.84 10.04
C ARG A 97 -2.54 -16.02 8.56
N LYS A 98 -3.25 -17.11 8.23
CA LYS A 98 -3.68 -17.40 6.86
C LYS A 98 -4.72 -16.40 6.37
N LEU A 99 -5.69 -16.05 7.21
CA LEU A 99 -6.72 -15.07 6.87
C LEU A 99 -6.12 -13.69 6.58
N VAL A 100 -5.25 -13.18 7.45
CA VAL A 100 -4.57 -11.88 7.25
C VAL A 100 -3.70 -11.91 6.00
N SER A 101 -2.98 -13.01 5.75
CA SER A 101 -2.19 -13.16 4.52
C SER A 101 -3.07 -13.10 3.27
N LEU A 102 -4.20 -13.81 3.27
CA LEU A 102 -5.15 -13.81 2.16
C LEU A 102 -5.73 -12.41 1.91
N CYS A 103 -6.13 -11.68 2.96
CA CYS A 103 -6.63 -10.31 2.82
C CYS A 103 -5.58 -9.40 2.17
N ILE A 104 -4.32 -9.49 2.62
CA ILE A 104 -3.23 -8.68 2.06
C ILE A 104 -2.97 -9.04 0.60
N ASP A 105 -2.94 -10.33 0.27
CA ASP A 105 -2.67 -10.79 -1.10
C ASP A 105 -3.79 -10.31 -2.06
N ILE A 106 -5.05 -10.34 -1.62
CA ILE A 106 -6.19 -9.80 -2.39
C ILE A 106 -6.06 -8.28 -2.58
N THR A 107 -5.75 -7.54 -1.51
CA THR A 107 -5.58 -6.08 -1.58
C THR A 107 -4.44 -5.69 -2.50
N GLN A 108 -3.29 -6.38 -2.40
CA GLN A 108 -2.12 -6.12 -3.23
C GLN A 108 -2.40 -6.40 -4.71
N PHE A 109 -3.10 -7.49 -5.01
CA PHE A 109 -3.56 -7.79 -6.37
C PHE A 109 -4.48 -6.69 -6.91
N GLY A 110 -5.45 -6.24 -6.11
CA GLY A 110 -6.35 -5.14 -6.49
C GLY A 110 -5.60 -3.84 -6.78
N ILE A 111 -4.66 -3.45 -5.92
CA ILE A 111 -3.82 -2.26 -6.12
C ILE A 111 -3.01 -2.38 -7.41
N ALA A 112 -2.38 -3.53 -7.65
CA ALA A 112 -1.59 -3.76 -8.87
C ALA A 112 -2.45 -3.61 -10.15
N VAL A 113 -3.66 -4.15 -10.15
CA VAL A 113 -4.60 -4.02 -11.29
C VAL A 113 -5.00 -2.57 -11.51
N VAL A 114 -5.37 -1.83 -10.45
CA VAL A 114 -5.78 -0.43 -10.56
C VAL A 114 -4.64 0.45 -11.04
N TYR A 115 -3.41 0.25 -10.54
CA TYR A 115 -2.23 0.98 -10.99
C TYR A 115 -1.90 0.69 -12.45
N LEU A 116 -1.99 -0.56 -12.88
CA LEU A 116 -1.78 -0.92 -14.28
C LEU A 116 -2.79 -0.21 -15.20
N LEU A 117 -4.07 -0.22 -14.83
CA LEU A 117 -5.12 0.48 -15.58
C LEU A 117 -4.88 2.00 -15.63
N LEU A 118 -4.57 2.62 -14.48
CA LEU A 118 -4.32 4.06 -14.39
C LEU A 118 -3.09 4.46 -15.23
N SER A 119 -1.98 3.74 -15.12
CA SER A 119 -0.78 3.97 -15.92
C SER A 119 -1.07 3.82 -17.42
N SER A 120 -1.80 2.78 -17.81
CA SER A 120 -2.15 2.54 -19.21
C SER A 120 -3.03 3.65 -19.77
N LYS A 121 -3.95 4.19 -18.96
CA LYS A 121 -4.83 5.29 -19.35
C LYS A 121 -4.03 6.57 -19.56
N ASN A 122 -3.16 6.91 -18.62
CA ASN A 122 -2.29 8.08 -18.73
C ASN A 122 -1.40 8.01 -19.98
N ILE A 123 -0.83 6.84 -20.28
CA ILE A 123 0.00 6.63 -21.48
C ILE A 123 -0.84 6.71 -22.76
N HIS A 124 -2.03 6.12 -22.79
CA HIS A 124 -2.94 6.21 -23.94
C HIS A 124 -3.35 7.65 -24.24
N ASP A 125 -3.73 8.43 -23.22
CA ASP A 125 -4.10 9.84 -23.37
C ASP A 125 -2.92 10.68 -23.87
N MET A 126 -1.71 10.37 -23.41
CA MET A 126 -0.48 11.00 -23.89
C MET A 126 -0.23 10.66 -25.38
N ILE A 127 -0.33 9.39 -25.78
CA ILE A 127 -0.15 8.95 -27.17
C ILE A 127 -1.17 9.61 -28.09
N LYS A 128 -2.44 9.68 -27.69
CA LYS A 128 -3.52 10.35 -28.45
C LYS A 128 -3.24 11.83 -28.66
N THR A 129 -2.64 12.49 -27.68
CA THR A 129 -2.33 13.92 -27.74
C THR A 129 -1.14 14.21 -28.65
N PHE A 130 -0.10 13.38 -28.63
CA PHE A 130 1.13 13.59 -29.41
C PHE A 130 1.12 12.95 -30.80
N SER A 131 0.33 11.89 -31.00
CA SER A 131 0.19 11.18 -32.26
C SER A 131 -1.29 11.17 -32.63
N SER A 132 -1.65 11.81 -33.75
CA SER A 132 -3.02 11.83 -34.30
C SER A 132 -3.51 10.45 -34.79
N LYS A 133 -2.90 9.36 -34.33
CA LYS A 133 -3.26 7.97 -34.61
C LYS A 133 -3.94 7.37 -33.39
N GLU A 134 -5.12 6.79 -33.60
CA GLU A 134 -5.86 6.11 -32.53
C GLU A 134 -5.22 4.76 -32.20
N PHE A 135 -4.39 4.72 -31.15
CA PHE A 135 -3.83 3.49 -30.63
C PHE A 135 -4.78 2.88 -29.60
N SER A 136 -5.29 1.66 -29.81
CA SER A 136 -6.29 1.06 -28.93
C SER A 136 -5.76 0.83 -27.50
N TYR A 137 -6.57 1.23 -26.51
CA TYR A 137 -6.28 1.11 -25.08
C TYR A 137 -5.91 -0.31 -24.64
N CYS A 138 -6.55 -1.34 -25.23
CA CYS A 138 -6.29 -2.74 -24.89
C CYS A 138 -4.84 -3.15 -25.17
N PHE A 139 -4.23 -2.64 -26.25
CA PHE A 139 -2.84 -2.95 -26.57
C PHE A 139 -1.88 -2.20 -25.64
N VAL A 140 -2.19 -0.97 -25.24
CA VAL A 140 -1.37 -0.20 -24.28
C VAL A 140 -1.27 -0.92 -22.94
N ILE A 141 -2.39 -1.45 -22.43
CA ILE A 141 -2.43 -2.26 -21.21
C ILE A 141 -1.48 -3.45 -21.31
N LEU A 142 -1.54 -4.22 -22.39
CA LEU A 142 -0.70 -5.41 -22.57
C LEU A 142 0.79 -5.04 -22.64
N ILE A 143 1.14 -3.96 -23.34
CA ILE A 143 2.52 -3.49 -23.45
C ILE A 143 3.04 -3.06 -22.07
N VAL A 144 2.27 -2.26 -21.33
CA VAL A 144 2.65 -1.79 -19.98
C VAL A 144 2.81 -2.98 -19.04
N ALA A 145 1.90 -3.96 -19.09
CA ALA A 145 1.98 -5.17 -18.28
C ALA A 145 3.28 -5.94 -18.53
N VAL A 146 3.63 -6.19 -19.80
CA VAL A 146 4.86 -6.91 -20.18
C VAL A 146 6.11 -6.15 -19.76
N CYS A 147 6.12 -4.81 -19.88
CA CYS A 147 7.24 -3.97 -19.47
C CYS A 147 7.43 -3.93 -17.94
N LEU A 148 6.34 -3.91 -17.17
CA LEU A 148 6.39 -3.87 -15.70
C LEU A 148 6.66 -5.23 -15.07
N LEU A 149 6.27 -6.32 -15.71
CA LEU A 149 6.48 -7.69 -15.22
C LEU A 149 7.93 -7.99 -14.80
N PRO A 150 8.98 -7.72 -15.60
CA PRO A 150 10.36 -7.97 -15.19
C PRO A 150 10.79 -7.10 -14.00
N ILE A 151 10.20 -5.91 -13.85
CA ILE A 151 10.50 -4.99 -12.74
C ILE A 151 9.85 -5.49 -11.45
N ILE A 152 8.63 -6.04 -11.53
CA ILE A 152 7.92 -6.60 -10.37
C ILE A 152 8.61 -7.85 -9.82
N PHE A 153 9.34 -8.61 -10.66
CA PHE A 153 10.15 -9.74 -10.20
C PHE A 153 11.41 -9.32 -9.43
N LEU A 154 11.81 -8.04 -9.49
CA LEU A 154 12.89 -7.53 -8.65
C LEU A 154 12.45 -7.46 -7.20
N LYS A 155 13.41 -7.67 -6.31
CA LYS A 155 13.21 -7.61 -4.86
C LYS A 155 12.73 -6.21 -4.45
N SER A 156 11.68 -6.14 -3.61
CA SER A 156 11.09 -4.86 -3.20
C SER A 156 12.12 -4.03 -2.44
N PRO A 157 12.11 -2.68 -2.55
CA PRO A 157 12.98 -1.82 -1.77
C PRO A 157 12.88 -2.04 -0.25
N GLN A 158 11.72 -2.54 0.22
CA GLN A 158 11.50 -2.90 1.61
C GLN A 158 12.31 -4.13 2.07
N ASP A 159 12.74 -4.99 1.15
CA ASP A 159 13.50 -6.19 1.48
C ASP A 159 15.03 -5.97 1.50
N PHE A 160 15.51 -4.73 1.30
CA PHE A 160 16.94 -4.36 1.39
C PHE A 160 17.36 -3.90 2.79
N TRP A 161 16.43 -3.79 3.73
CA TRP A 161 16.62 -3.32 5.10
C TRP A 161 16.15 -4.39 6.10
#